data_AF-A0A4Q8QTY3-F1
#
_entry.id   AF-A0A4Q8QTY3-F1
#
_cell.length_a   1.000
_cell.length_b   1.000
_cell.length_c   1.000
_cell.angle_alpha   90.00
_cell.angle_beta   90.00
_cell.angle_gamma   90.00
#
_symmetry.space_group_name_H-M   'P 1'
#
loop_
_entity.id
_entity.type
_entity.pdbx_description
1 polymer ?
#
loop_
_entity_poly.entity_id
_entity_poly.type
_entity_poly.pdbx_seq_one_letter_code
_entity_poly.pdbx_strand_id
1 'polypeptide(L)' 'MPWSTPFEQPIVLRGGRKLVTLQHAADYIMKLSEPVQQRERWQTAVENLIHAAESGGGWLMFARIAVLRALNEDEAG' A
#
# COMPACT_ATOMS: atom_id res chain seq x y z
N MET A 1 5.59 13.36 5.19
CA MET A 1 4.24 13.55 4.60
C MET A 1 3.19 12.97 5.54
N PRO A 2 2.07 13.67 5.82
CA PRO A 2 1.03 13.10 6.68
C PRO A 2 0.44 11.82 6.06
N TRP A 3 -0.03 10.88 6.88
CA TRP A 3 -0.68 9.66 6.38
C TRP A 3 -1.96 9.95 5.55
N SER A 4 -2.56 11.13 5.72
CA SER A 4 -3.65 11.63 4.87
C SER A 4 -3.21 12.04 3.46
N THR A 5 -1.90 11.99 3.13
CA THR A 5 -1.37 12.37 1.81
C THR A 5 -1.95 11.46 0.73
N PRO A 6 -2.56 12.02 -0.33
CA PRO A 6 -3.06 11.24 -1.44
C PRO A 6 -1.92 10.74 -2.33
N PHE A 7 -2.12 9.57 -2.93
CA PHE A 7 -1.32 9.16 -4.08
C PHE A 7 -1.65 10.04 -5.30
N GLU A 8 -0.69 10.24 -6.20
CA GLU A 8 -0.93 10.91 -7.49
C GLU A 8 -2.02 10.21 -8.30
N GLN A 9 -2.02 8.87 -8.27
CA GLN A 9 -3.08 8.05 -8.81
C GLN A 9 -3.57 7.06 -7.74
N PRO A 10 -4.87 7.04 -7.43
CA PRO A 10 -5.42 6.07 -6.48
C PRO A 10 -5.13 4.63 -6.90
N ILE A 11 -5.03 3.74 -5.93
CA ILE A 11 -4.93 2.29 -6.17
C ILE A 11 -6.36 1.75 -6.24
N VAL A 12 -6.73 1.17 -7.37
CA VAL A 12 -8.08 0.61 -7.60
C VAL A 12 -8.06 -0.88 -7.28
N LEU A 13 -8.84 -1.29 -6.29
CA LEU A 13 -9.03 -2.70 -5.94
C LEU A 13 -10.02 -3.35 -6.91
N ARG A 14 -9.98 -4.69 -7.04
CA ARG A 14 -10.89 -5.46 -7.91
C ARG A 14 -12.38 -5.19 -7.67
N GLY A 15 -12.77 -4.88 -6.42
CA GLY A 15 -14.14 -4.50 -6.06
C GLY A 15 -14.53 -3.05 -6.38
N GLY A 16 -13.70 -2.30 -7.12
CA GLY A 16 -13.94 -0.89 -7.46
C GLY A 16 -13.62 0.11 -6.34
N ARG A 17 -13.36 -0.37 -5.12
CA ARG A 17 -12.89 0.46 -4.00
C ARG A 17 -11.52 1.06 -4.32
N LYS A 18 -11.31 2.32 -3.96
CA LYS A 18 -10.06 3.04 -4.19
C LYS A 18 -9.33 3.30 -2.87
N LEU A 19 -8.03 3.01 -2.85
CA LEU A 19 -7.11 3.43 -1.79
C LEU A 19 -6.49 4.77 -2.23
N VAL A 20 -7.01 5.86 -1.67
CA VAL A 20 -6.67 7.22 -2.11
C VAL A 20 -5.42 7.76 -1.43
N THR A 21 -5.17 7.38 -0.18
CA THR A 21 -4.13 7.94 0.68
C THR A 21 -3.22 6.85 1.25
N LEU A 22 -2.07 7.25 1.81
CA LEU A 22 -1.20 6.34 2.57
C LEU A 22 -1.97 5.64 3.69
N GLN A 23 -2.82 6.37 4.42
CA GLN A 23 -3.68 5.82 5.47
C GLN A 23 -4.64 4.75 4.92
N HIS A 24 -5.31 5.02 3.79
CA HIS A 24 -6.20 4.02 3.19
C HIS A 24 -5.46 2.74 2.82
N ALA A 25 -4.22 2.85 2.33
CA ALA A 25 -3.38 1.68 2.04
C ALA A 25 -2.99 0.93 3.31
N ALA A 26 -2.53 1.63 4.35
CA ALA A 26 -2.22 1.01 5.64
C ALA A 26 -3.44 0.31 6.27
N ASP A 27 -4.60 0.97 6.28
CA ASP A 27 -5.86 0.42 6.80
C ASP A 27 -6.31 -0.83 6.04
N TYR A 28 -6.03 -0.89 4.74
CA TYR A 28 -6.32 -2.07 3.93
C TYR A 28 -5.43 -3.24 4.36
N ILE A 29 -4.12 -3.00 4.49
CA ILE A 29 -3.16 -4.04 4.89
C ILE A 29 -3.46 -4.57 6.30
N MET A 30 -3.77 -3.68 7.26
CA MET A 30 -4.12 -4.04 8.63
C MET A 30 -5.39 -4.90 8.74
N LYS A 31 -6.24 -4.92 7.72
CA LYS A 31 -7.45 -5.75 7.66
C LYS A 31 -7.23 -7.12 7.03
N LEU A 32 -6.07 -7.37 6.44
CA LEU A 32 -5.70 -8.70 5.96
C LEU A 32 -5.53 -9.65 7.16
N SER A 33 -5.62 -10.97 6.94
CA SER A 33 -5.29 -11.91 8.00
C SER A 33 -3.79 -11.88 8.31
N GLU A 34 -3.41 -12.16 9.55
CA GLU A 34 -2.01 -12.14 10.00
C GLU A 34 -1.07 -12.97 9.10
N PRO A 35 -1.41 -14.20 8.65
CA PRO A 35 -0.55 -14.96 7.75
C PRO A 35 -0.35 -14.30 6.38
N VAL A 36 -1.31 -13.50 5.92
CA VAL A 36 -1.19 -12.74 4.68
C VAL A 36 -0.32 -11.50 4.92
N GLN A 37 -0.57 -10.75 6.00
CA GLN A 37 0.22 -9.57 6.36
C GLN A 37 1.72 -9.89 6.49
N GLN A 38 2.07 -11.05 7.03
CA GLN A 38 3.47 -11.48 7.23
C GLN A 38 4.18 -11.93 5.95
N ARG A 39 3.50 -12.00 4.80
CA ARG A 39 4.17 -12.30 3.52
C ARG A 39 5.09 -11.15 3.15
N GLU A 40 6.27 -11.47 2.61
CA GLU A 40 7.31 -10.50 2.23
C GLU A 40 6.79 -9.33 1.39
N ARG A 41 5.88 -9.62 0.45
CA ARG A 41 5.23 -8.59 -0.39
C ARG A 41 4.47 -7.54 0.41
N TRP A 42 3.76 -7.94 1.46
CA TRP A 42 2.98 -7.04 2.28
C TRP A 42 3.88 -6.28 3.27
N GLN A 43 4.93 -6.92 3.79
CA GLN A 43 5.96 -6.24 4.59
C GLN A 43 6.67 -5.15 3.77
N THR A 44 7.08 -5.47 2.52
CA THR A 44 7.69 -4.51 1.60
C THR A 44 6.75 -3.32 1.32
N ALA A 45 5.45 -3.58 1.13
CA ALA A 45 4.46 -2.53 0.95
C ALA A 45 4.35 -1.62 2.18
N VAL A 46 4.35 -2.18 3.39
CA VAL A 46 4.33 -1.41 4.66
C VAL A 46 5.59 -0.56 4.82
N GLU A 47 6.78 -1.12 4.57
CA GLU A 47 8.04 -0.38 4.65
C GLU A 47 8.05 0.83 3.71
N ASN A 48 7.58 0.66 2.47
CA ASN A 48 7.50 1.77 1.53
C ASN A 48 6.44 2.82 1.94
N LEU A 49 5.32 2.40 2.55
CA LEU A 49 4.34 3.35 3.11
C LEU A 49 4.95 4.19 4.24
N ILE A 50 5.75 3.57 5.12
CA ILE A 50 6.46 4.25 6.20
C ILE A 50 7.48 5.25 5.61
N HIS A 51 8.33 4.82 4.66
CA HIS A 51 9.27 5.72 4.01
C HIS A 51 8.57 6.89 3.30
N ALA A 52 7.41 6.66 2.70
CA ALA A 52 6.60 7.73 2.11
C ALA A 52 6.07 8.72 3.16
N ALA A 53 5.62 8.23 4.31
CA ALA A 53 5.17 9.05 5.43
C ALA A 53 6.32 9.87 6.05
N GLU A 54 7.53 9.30 6.13
CA GLU A 54 8.69 9.98 6.71
C GLU A 54 9.35 10.96 5.73
N SER A 55 9.64 10.50 4.51
CA SER A 55 10.49 11.21 3.55
C SER A 55 9.71 11.91 2.44
N GLY A 56 8.52 11.44 2.10
CA GLY A 56 7.73 11.99 0.99
C GLY A 56 8.41 11.88 -0.38
N GLY A 57 8.05 12.77 -1.32
CA GLY A 57 8.65 12.81 -2.65
C GLY A 57 8.46 11.51 -3.43
N GLY A 58 9.52 11.00 -4.06
CA GLY A 58 9.49 9.78 -4.87
C GLY A 58 9.01 8.53 -4.12
N TRP A 59 9.10 8.54 -2.78
CA TRP A 59 8.58 7.45 -1.96
C TRP A 59 7.06 7.26 -2.05
N LEU A 60 6.29 8.31 -2.39
CA LEU A 60 4.85 8.16 -2.66
C LEU A 60 4.58 7.23 -3.85
N MET A 61 5.42 7.31 -4.89
CA MET A 61 5.33 6.43 -6.05
C MET A 61 5.78 5.01 -5.70
N PHE A 62 6.87 4.85 -4.95
CA PHE A 62 7.33 3.53 -4.52
C PHE A 62 6.32 2.83 -3.61
N ALA A 63 5.72 3.54 -2.65
CA ALA A 63 4.62 3.04 -1.83
C ALA A 63 3.44 2.55 -2.68
N ARG A 64 3.04 3.35 -3.68
CA ARG A 64 1.98 2.96 -4.62
C ARG A 64 2.32 1.67 -5.37
N ILE A 65 3.53 1.58 -5.91
CA ILE A 65 3.99 0.42 -6.69
C ILE A 65 4.07 -0.82 -5.81
N ALA A 66 4.60 -0.71 -4.59
CA ALA A 66 4.74 -1.83 -3.67
C ALA A 66 3.38 -2.42 -3.29
N VAL A 67 2.38 -1.58 -3.00
CA VAL A 67 1.01 -2.04 -2.72
C VAL A 67 0.37 -2.70 -3.95
N LEU A 68 0.53 -2.12 -5.15
CA LEU A 68 0.05 -2.73 -6.39
C LEU A 68 0.66 -4.11 -6.66
N ARG A 69 1.97 -4.24 -6.41
CA ARG A 69 2.68 -5.51 -6.55
C ARG A 69 2.17 -6.56 -5.56
N ALA A 70 2.01 -6.17 -4.29
CA ALA A 70 1.48 -7.06 -3.26
C ALA A 70 0.07 -7.56 -3.60
N LEU A 71 -0.79 -6.68 -4.12
CA LEU A 71 -2.12 -7.04 -4.61
C LEU A 71 -2.06 -8.06 -5.76
N ASN A 72 -1.23 -7.81 -6.78
CA ASN A 72 -1.15 -8.69 -7.96
C ASN A 72 -0.55 -10.07 -7.63
N GLU A 73 0.41 -10.14 -6.71
CA GLU A 73 1.05 -11.41 -6.31
C GLU A 73 0.19 -12.25 -5.34
N ASP A 74 -0.70 -11.62 -4.56
CA ASP A 74 -1.73 -12.35 -3.78
C ASP A 74 -2.78 -13.01 -4.68
N GLU A 75 -2.95 -12.54 -5.92
CA GLU A 75 -3.91 -13.08 -6.87
C GLU A 75 -3.37 -14.27 -7.68
N ALA A 76 -2.05 -14.44 -7.72
CA ALA A 76 -1.37 -15.47 -8.49
C ALA A 76 -1.07 -16.76 -7.69
N GLY A 77 -1.44 -16.82 -6.41
CA GLY A 77 -1.26 -17.99 -5.53
C GLY A 77 -2.56 -18.43 -4.88
#